data_AF-A0A9D9VLS9-F1
#
_entry.id   AF-A0A9D9VLS9-F1
#
_cell.length_a   1.000
_cell.length_b   1.000
_cell.length_c   1.000
_cell.angle_alpha   90.00
_cell.angle_beta   90.00
_cell.angle_gamma   90.00
#
_symmetry.space_group_name_H-M   'P 1'
#
loop_
_entity.id
_entity.type
_entity.pdbx_description
1 polymer ?
#
loop_
_entity_poly.entity_id
_entity_poly.type
_entity_poly.pdbx_seq_one_letter_code
_entity_poly.pdbx_strand_id
1 'polypeptide(L)'
;MNDLLGDMRMAVIKKRSSAVGVEFFQSMGLPQAEAVSSFNQLLEQCREEAIQEGFTSECFNQGDNLLDLEAKKDPEACRFLNLRRKEGVRDEDIKDWWNLDEIERKLLNKIDAIQWGAMLKHTSAENLLEATEQIGKYLPIYRPPVEPVTVQASTLSPELLSAIEEEKPIPPELRFRVKAYISRRSDDMPSFQRDIGHYPCMNALVRDEIRRGNL
;
A
#
# COMPACT_ATOMS: atom_id res chain seq x y z
N MET A 1 -32.25 10.17 -3.82
CA MET A 1 -32.08 10.98 -2.59
C MET A 1 -30.63 11.44 -2.61
N ASN A 2 -30.39 12.75 -2.75
CA ASN A 2 -29.04 13.31 -2.70
C ASN A 2 -28.41 12.95 -1.36
N ASP A 3 -27.37 12.13 -1.39
CA ASP A 3 -26.60 11.78 -0.20
C ASP A 3 -25.69 12.95 0.15
N LEU A 4 -26.28 13.97 0.78
CA LEU A 4 -25.59 15.18 1.26
C LEU A 4 -24.42 14.83 2.19
N LEU A 5 -24.52 13.72 2.91
CA LEU A 5 -23.43 13.16 3.73
C LEU A 5 -22.32 12.58 2.84
N GLY A 6 -22.67 11.81 1.82
CA GLY A 6 -21.75 11.32 0.80
C GLY A 6 -20.99 12.45 0.10
N ASP A 7 -21.66 13.53 -0.28
CA ASP A 7 -21.03 14.69 -0.94
C ASP A 7 -20.09 15.46 0.00
N MET A 8 -20.48 15.65 1.27
CA MET A 8 -19.61 16.26 2.29
C MET A 8 -18.39 15.39 2.59
N ARG A 9 -18.57 14.07 2.71
CA ARG A 9 -17.48 13.10 2.89
C ARG A 9 -16.49 13.15 1.74
N MET A 10 -16.99 13.15 0.50
CA MET A 10 -16.16 13.29 -0.69
C MET A 10 -15.39 14.60 -0.71
N ALA A 11 -16.00 15.71 -0.28
CA ALA A 11 -15.30 16.99 -0.19
C ALA A 11 -14.13 16.94 0.82
N VAL A 12 -14.30 16.26 1.96
CA VAL A 12 -13.23 16.07 2.95
C VAL A 12 -12.10 15.20 2.40
N ILE A 13 -12.44 14.06 1.80
CA ILE A 13 -11.45 13.13 1.19
C ILE A 13 -10.68 13.84 0.08
N LYS A 14 -11.40 14.54 -0.81
CA LYS A 14 -10.81 15.32 -1.88
C LYS A 14 -9.85 16.37 -1.34
N LYS A 15 -10.23 17.09 -0.28
CA LYS A 15 -9.36 18.10 0.35
C LYS A 15 -8.10 17.50 0.95
N ARG A 16 -8.19 16.32 1.59
CA ARG A 16 -7.03 15.63 2.21
C ARG A 16 -6.09 15.03 1.17
N SER A 17 -6.64 14.46 0.11
CA SER A 17 -5.89 13.67 -0.87
C SER A 17 -5.47 14.46 -2.12
N SER A 18 -5.98 15.68 -2.32
CA SER A 18 -5.71 16.46 -3.54
C SER A 18 -4.25 16.82 -3.74
N ALA A 19 -3.54 17.25 -2.69
CA ALA A 19 -2.13 17.62 -2.81
C ALA A 19 -1.32 16.42 -3.32
N VAL A 20 -1.42 15.27 -2.64
CA VAL A 20 -0.70 14.05 -2.99
C VAL A 20 -1.12 13.51 -4.36
N GLY A 21 -2.42 13.50 -4.66
CA GLY A 21 -2.93 12.96 -5.92
C GLY A 21 -2.59 13.83 -7.13
N VAL A 22 -2.63 15.15 -6.99
CA VAL A 22 -2.26 16.08 -8.07
C VAL A 22 -0.74 16.05 -8.30
N GLU A 23 0.06 16.09 -7.24
CA GLU A 23 1.52 15.96 -7.34
C GLU A 23 1.93 14.66 -8.04
N PHE A 24 1.23 13.55 -7.78
CA PHE A 24 1.46 12.29 -8.48
C PHE A 24 1.28 12.42 -9.99
N PHE A 25 0.15 12.98 -10.47
CA PHE A 25 -0.07 13.17 -11.91
C PHE A 25 0.91 14.17 -12.53
N GLN A 26 1.29 15.22 -11.81
CA GLN A 26 2.32 16.16 -12.27
C GLN A 26 3.70 15.50 -12.38
N SER A 27 4.05 14.59 -11.47
CA SER A 27 5.29 13.82 -11.54
C SER A 27 5.35 12.90 -12.77
N MET A 28 4.19 12.55 -13.34
CA MET A 28 4.07 11.83 -14.60
C MET A 28 4.06 12.77 -15.83
N GLY A 29 4.27 14.07 -15.64
CA GLY A 29 4.40 15.05 -16.71
C GLY A 29 3.11 15.76 -17.11
N LEU A 30 1.99 15.56 -16.39
CA LEU A 30 0.74 16.25 -16.70
C LEU A 30 0.79 17.72 -16.26
N PRO A 31 0.29 18.67 -17.08
CA PRO A 31 0.05 20.04 -16.64
C PRO A 31 -0.91 20.11 -15.44
N GLN A 32 -0.79 21.14 -14.61
CA GLN A 32 -1.59 21.30 -13.37
C GLN A 32 -3.11 21.06 -13.59
N ALA A 33 -3.69 21.66 -14.62
CA ALA A 33 -5.13 21.55 -14.89
C ALA A 33 -5.54 20.12 -15.26
N GLU A 34 -4.74 19.44 -16.06
CA GLU A 34 -4.95 18.04 -16.44
C GLU A 34 -4.74 17.11 -15.24
N ALA A 35 -3.70 17.33 -14.44
CA ALA A 35 -3.44 16.58 -13.22
C ALA A 35 -4.61 16.66 -12.22
N VAL A 36 -5.19 17.85 -12.04
CA VAL A 36 -6.40 18.05 -11.22
C VAL A 36 -7.59 17.29 -11.81
N SER A 37 -7.79 17.34 -13.13
CA SER A 37 -8.87 16.62 -13.81
C SER A 37 -8.72 15.10 -13.67
N SER A 38 -7.53 14.56 -13.94
CA SER A 38 -7.23 13.13 -13.81
C SER A 38 -7.37 12.64 -12.38
N PHE A 39 -6.91 13.42 -11.40
CA PHE A 39 -7.13 13.11 -9.98
C PHE A 39 -8.61 13.03 -9.64
N ASN A 40 -9.41 14.00 -10.06
CA ASN A 40 -10.85 14.00 -9.79
C ASN A 40 -11.56 12.80 -10.43
N GLN A 41 -11.19 12.44 -11.67
CA GLN A 41 -11.74 11.26 -12.34
C GLN A 41 -11.39 9.97 -11.60
N LEU A 42 -10.13 9.82 -11.18
CA LEU A 42 -9.69 8.66 -10.42
C LEU A 42 -10.42 8.54 -9.08
N LEU A 43 -10.61 9.67 -8.40
CA LEU A 43 -11.33 9.72 -7.12
C LEU A 43 -12.80 9.33 -7.28
N GLU A 44 -13.48 9.80 -8.33
CA GLU A 44 -14.87 9.38 -8.62
C GLU A 44 -14.96 7.90 -8.96
N GLN A 45 -14.01 7.35 -9.72
CA GLN A 45 -13.96 5.89 -9.96
C GLN A 45 -13.82 5.10 -8.65
N CYS A 46 -12.97 5.56 -7.72
CA CYS A 46 -12.84 4.91 -6.41
C CYS A 46 -14.15 4.95 -5.61
N ARG A 47 -14.90 6.06 -5.71
CA ARG A 47 -16.21 6.20 -5.08
C ARG A 47 -17.22 5.22 -5.68
N GLU A 48 -17.32 5.16 -7.00
CA GLU A 48 -18.23 4.26 -7.71
C GLU A 48 -17.96 2.80 -7.36
N GLU A 49 -16.69 2.38 -7.33
CA GLU A 49 -16.28 1.04 -6.92
C GLU A 49 -16.63 0.75 -5.46
N ALA A 50 -16.37 1.68 -4.54
CA ALA A 50 -16.75 1.51 -3.14
C ALA A 50 -18.26 1.29 -2.98
N ILE A 51 -19.08 2.07 -3.70
CA ILE A 51 -20.54 1.91 -3.67
C ILE A 51 -20.96 0.55 -4.25
N GLN A 52 -20.35 0.12 -5.36
CA GLN A 52 -20.64 -1.18 -5.99
C GLN A 52 -20.29 -2.36 -5.09
N GLU A 53 -19.23 -2.24 -4.29
CA GLU A 53 -18.81 -3.25 -3.31
C GLU A 53 -19.63 -3.20 -2.01
N GLY A 54 -20.63 -2.31 -1.93
CA GLY A 54 -21.52 -2.21 -0.77
C GLY A 54 -20.91 -1.46 0.42
N PHE A 55 -19.82 -0.72 0.22
CA PHE A 55 -19.29 0.12 1.30
C PHE A 55 -20.26 1.25 1.63
N THR A 56 -20.70 1.29 2.88
CA THR A 56 -21.57 2.32 3.40
C THR A 56 -20.76 3.38 4.16
N SER A 57 -21.41 4.50 4.48
CA SER A 57 -20.86 5.56 5.33
C SER A 57 -20.68 5.14 6.80
N GLU A 58 -20.95 3.90 7.18
CA GLU A 58 -20.80 3.43 8.56
C GLU A 58 -19.45 2.75 8.81
N CYS A 59 -18.63 2.56 7.77
CA CYS A 59 -17.36 1.86 7.84
C CYS A 59 -16.17 2.72 8.34
N PHE A 60 -16.39 3.63 9.29
CA PHE A 60 -15.32 4.47 9.85
C PHE A 60 -14.59 3.80 11.00
N ASN A 61 -13.35 4.23 11.24
CA ASN A 61 -12.51 3.81 12.36
C ASN A 61 -12.37 2.29 12.48
N GLN A 62 -12.27 1.59 11.34
CA GLN A 62 -12.18 0.13 11.35
C GLN A 62 -10.95 -0.38 12.09
N GLY A 63 -9.85 0.41 12.11
CA GLY A 63 -8.67 0.08 12.88
C GLY A 63 -8.94 0.06 14.39
N ASP A 64 -9.61 1.08 14.91
CA ASP A 64 -10.03 1.09 16.33
C ASP A 64 -11.03 -0.03 16.62
N ASN A 65 -12.01 -0.26 15.73
CA ASN A 65 -12.97 -1.35 15.89
C ASN A 65 -12.29 -2.73 15.92
N LEU A 66 -11.29 -2.97 15.05
CA LEU A 66 -10.52 -4.22 15.02
C LEU A 66 -9.76 -4.45 16.32
N LEU A 67 -9.13 -3.41 16.85
CA LEU A 67 -8.39 -3.48 18.12
C LEU A 67 -9.34 -3.69 19.31
N ASP A 68 -10.50 -3.04 19.30
CA ASP A 68 -11.54 -3.25 20.32
C ASP A 68 -12.12 -4.68 20.28
N LEU A 69 -12.29 -5.25 19.10
CA LEU A 69 -12.72 -6.64 18.92
C LEU A 69 -11.66 -7.62 19.46
N GLU A 70 -10.39 -7.39 19.18
CA GLU A 70 -9.30 -8.18 19.76
C GLU A 70 -9.26 -8.07 21.29
N ALA A 71 -9.44 -6.88 21.85
CA ALA A 71 -9.51 -6.69 23.31
C ALA A 71 -10.67 -7.49 23.93
N LYS A 72 -11.76 -7.68 23.18
CA LYS A 72 -12.91 -8.54 23.53
C LYS A 72 -12.69 -10.03 23.22
N LYS A 73 -11.50 -10.40 22.75
CA LYS A 73 -11.09 -11.76 22.35
C LYS A 73 -11.90 -12.33 21.20
N ASP A 74 -12.33 -11.47 20.27
CA ASP A 74 -12.92 -11.92 19.03
C ASP A 74 -11.89 -12.80 18.25
N PRO A 75 -12.21 -14.06 17.91
CA PRO A 75 -11.24 -14.97 17.31
C PRO A 75 -10.71 -14.52 15.96
N GLU A 76 -11.54 -13.87 15.14
CA GLU A 76 -11.15 -13.44 13.79
C GLU A 76 -10.25 -12.22 13.86
N ALA A 77 -10.60 -11.22 14.66
CA ALA A 77 -9.76 -10.05 14.92
C ALA A 77 -8.41 -10.46 15.52
N CYS A 78 -8.41 -11.33 16.55
CA CYS A 78 -7.18 -11.85 17.14
C CYS A 78 -6.32 -12.56 16.09
N ARG A 79 -6.90 -13.42 15.25
CA ARG A 79 -6.17 -14.15 14.21
C ARG A 79 -5.58 -13.18 13.19
N PHE A 80 -6.39 -12.25 12.69
CA PHE A 80 -5.98 -11.25 11.70
C PHE A 80 -4.83 -10.38 12.21
N LEU A 81 -4.99 -9.76 13.39
CA LEU A 81 -3.99 -8.85 13.95
C LEU A 81 -2.70 -9.58 14.33
N ASN A 82 -2.78 -10.80 14.86
CA ASN A 82 -1.58 -11.60 15.12
C ASN A 82 -0.80 -11.91 13.84
N LEU A 83 -1.48 -12.17 12.72
CA LEU A 83 -0.80 -12.36 11.43
C LEU A 83 -0.14 -11.06 10.95
N ARG A 84 -0.81 -9.92 11.09
CA ARG A 84 -0.23 -8.61 10.74
C ARG A 84 0.98 -8.25 11.59
N ARG A 85 0.90 -8.44 12.91
CA ARG A 85 2.02 -8.15 13.83
C ARG A 85 3.24 -9.03 13.59
N LYS A 86 3.06 -10.27 13.11
CA LYS A 86 4.18 -11.13 12.65
C LYS A 86 4.92 -10.56 11.44
N GLU A 87 4.28 -9.73 10.63
CA GLU A 87 4.93 -9.00 9.53
C GLU A 87 5.52 -7.65 9.96
N GLY A 88 5.49 -7.32 11.25
CA GLY A 88 6.04 -6.08 11.80
C GLY A 88 5.11 -4.87 11.78
N VAL A 89 3.82 -5.10 11.49
CA VAL A 89 2.75 -4.11 11.62
C VAL A 89 2.51 -3.78 13.10
N ARG A 90 2.46 -2.50 13.45
CA ARG A 90 2.13 -2.01 14.79
C ARG A 90 0.66 -1.60 14.87
N ASP A 91 0.15 -1.42 16.09
CA ASP A 91 -1.25 -1.01 16.28
C ASP A 91 -1.51 0.39 15.69
N GLU A 92 -0.51 1.26 15.72
CA GLU A 92 -0.56 2.56 15.04
C GLU A 92 -0.71 2.39 13.51
N ASP A 93 -0.01 1.44 12.90
CA ASP A 93 -0.12 1.15 11.46
C ASP A 93 -1.50 0.60 11.11
N ILE A 94 -2.06 -0.25 11.99
CA ILE A 94 -3.44 -0.75 11.86
C ILE A 94 -4.40 0.44 11.85
N LYS A 95 -4.29 1.36 12.81
CA LYS A 95 -5.15 2.55 12.88
C LYS A 95 -4.97 3.44 11.67
N ASP A 96 -3.72 3.77 11.33
CA ASP A 96 -3.40 4.69 10.25
C ASP A 96 -3.97 4.22 8.91
N TRP A 97 -3.94 2.92 8.63
CA TRP A 97 -4.50 2.36 7.40
C TRP A 97 -5.99 2.06 7.48
N TRP A 98 -6.45 1.38 8.53
CA TRP A 98 -7.83 0.91 8.62
C TRP A 98 -8.82 2.02 9.03
N ASN A 99 -8.34 3.15 9.55
CA ASN A 99 -9.17 4.34 9.78
C ASN A 99 -9.23 5.28 8.57
N LEU A 100 -8.45 5.03 7.50
CA LEU A 100 -8.68 5.70 6.23
C LEU A 100 -10.07 5.35 5.71
N ASP A 101 -10.63 6.30 4.97
CA ASP A 101 -11.82 6.03 4.20
C ASP A 101 -11.55 4.94 3.15
N GLU A 102 -12.52 4.07 2.87
CA GLU A 102 -12.36 3.06 1.82
C GLU A 102 -12.01 3.69 0.46
N ILE A 103 -12.58 4.85 0.16
CA ILE A 103 -12.27 5.59 -1.07
C ILE A 103 -10.80 6.05 -1.06
N GLU A 104 -10.27 6.47 0.09
CA GLU A 104 -8.86 6.83 0.25
C GLU A 104 -7.95 5.60 0.07
N ARG A 105 -8.31 4.46 0.65
CA ARG A 105 -7.55 3.20 0.46
C ARG A 105 -7.53 2.76 -0.99
N LYS A 106 -8.69 2.77 -1.66
CA LYS A 106 -8.82 2.44 -3.09
C LYS A 106 -8.00 3.39 -3.95
N LEU A 107 -8.06 4.69 -3.67
CA LEU A 107 -7.26 5.70 -4.37
C LEU A 107 -5.77 5.39 -4.25
N LEU A 108 -5.28 5.13 -3.04
CA LEU A 108 -3.87 4.79 -2.80
C LEU A 108 -3.45 3.51 -3.52
N ASN A 109 -4.29 2.47 -3.52
CA ASN A 109 -4.03 1.24 -4.26
C ASN A 109 -4.00 1.45 -5.78
N LYS A 110 -4.89 2.29 -6.32
CA LYS A 110 -4.90 2.62 -7.75
C LYS A 110 -3.71 3.46 -8.16
N ILE A 111 -3.27 4.41 -7.33
CA ILE A 111 -2.06 5.19 -7.57
C ILE A 111 -0.85 4.26 -7.70
N ASP A 112 -0.71 3.28 -6.80
CA ASP A 112 0.38 2.29 -6.91
C ASP A 112 0.26 1.48 -8.21
N ALA A 113 -0.94 1.01 -8.56
CA ALA A 113 -1.15 0.24 -9.78
C ALA A 113 -0.82 1.05 -11.04
N ILE A 114 -1.18 2.34 -11.07
CA ILE A 114 -0.83 3.25 -12.17
C ILE A 114 0.68 3.46 -12.21
N GLN A 115 1.32 3.70 -11.07
CA GLN A 115 2.78 3.88 -11.00
C GLN A 115 3.51 2.64 -11.51
N TRP A 116 3.12 1.46 -11.03
CA TRP A 116 3.65 0.18 -11.49
C TRP A 116 3.45 -0.02 -12.99
N GLY A 117 2.24 0.24 -13.49
CA GLY A 117 1.91 0.13 -14.91
C GLY A 117 2.69 1.12 -15.78
N ALA A 118 2.97 2.33 -15.29
CA ALA A 118 3.80 3.30 -15.97
C ALA A 118 5.26 2.82 -16.04
N MET A 119 5.82 2.33 -14.93
CA MET A 119 7.18 1.79 -14.89
C MET A 119 7.36 0.58 -15.82
N LEU A 120 6.35 -0.29 -15.92
CA LEU A 120 6.35 -1.41 -16.88
C LEU A 120 6.46 -0.97 -18.34
N LYS A 121 5.99 0.23 -18.70
CA LYS A 121 6.13 0.77 -20.07
C LYS A 121 7.51 1.36 -20.34
N HIS A 122 8.28 1.67 -19.29
CA HIS A 122 9.58 2.34 -19.38
C HIS A 122 10.76 1.42 -19.06
N THR A 123 10.51 0.16 -18.70
CA THR A 123 11.56 -0.86 -18.58
C THR A 123 12.11 -1.26 -19.95
N SER A 124 13.38 -1.63 -19.99
CA SER A 124 14.04 -2.23 -21.17
C SER A 124 13.98 -3.76 -21.18
N ALA A 125 13.26 -4.38 -20.24
CA ALA A 125 13.17 -5.82 -20.11
C ALA A 125 12.53 -6.49 -21.34
N GLU A 126 12.98 -7.70 -21.66
CA GLU A 126 12.49 -8.46 -22.81
C GLU A 126 11.15 -9.16 -22.54
N ASN A 127 10.81 -9.35 -21.25
CA ASN A 127 9.60 -10.03 -20.82
C ASN A 127 9.08 -9.50 -19.48
N LEU A 128 7.85 -9.90 -19.13
CA LEU A 128 7.15 -9.42 -17.93
C LEU A 128 7.85 -9.82 -16.62
N LEU A 129 8.48 -10.99 -16.55
CA LEU A 129 9.16 -11.44 -15.34
C LEU A 129 10.35 -10.54 -15.04
N GLU A 130 11.22 -10.34 -16.03
CA GLU A 130 12.38 -9.45 -15.91
C GLU A 130 11.95 -8.01 -15.63
N ALA A 131 10.88 -7.53 -16.27
CA ALA A 131 10.32 -6.20 -16.00
C ALA A 131 9.88 -6.07 -14.53
N THR A 132 9.23 -7.10 -13.99
CA THR A 132 8.75 -7.12 -12.61
C THR A 132 9.90 -7.15 -11.61
N GLU A 133 10.96 -7.92 -11.90
CA GLU A 133 12.19 -7.95 -11.10
C GLU A 133 12.90 -6.58 -11.09
N GLN A 134 13.05 -5.96 -12.27
CA GLN A 134 13.68 -4.64 -12.39
C GLN A 134 12.91 -3.56 -11.63
N ILE A 135 11.58 -3.57 -11.70
CA ILE A 135 10.75 -2.58 -10.99
C ILE A 135 10.70 -2.87 -9.49
N GLY A 136 10.50 -4.14 -9.11
CA GLY A 136 10.47 -4.61 -7.72
C GLY A 136 11.80 -4.41 -6.99
N LYS A 137 12.90 -4.23 -7.74
CA LYS A 137 14.18 -3.80 -7.18
C LYS A 137 14.08 -2.46 -6.48
N TYR A 138 13.28 -1.52 -6.97
CA TYR A 138 13.26 -0.13 -6.48
C TYR A 138 11.90 0.33 -5.95
N LEU A 139 10.82 -0.42 -6.20
CA LEU A 139 9.49 -0.07 -5.72
C LEU A 139 8.94 -1.16 -4.79
N PRO A 140 8.38 -0.77 -3.63
CA PRO A 140 7.69 -1.73 -2.78
C PRO A 140 6.42 -2.23 -3.49
N ILE A 141 6.14 -3.53 -3.32
CA ILE A 141 4.88 -4.13 -3.74
C ILE A 141 4.03 -4.30 -2.50
N TYR A 142 2.87 -3.64 -2.46
CA TYR A 142 1.89 -3.83 -1.40
C TYR A 142 0.88 -4.90 -1.80
N ARG A 143 0.52 -5.77 -0.85
CA ARG A 143 -0.60 -6.70 -1.05
C ARG A 143 -1.91 -5.95 -0.83
N PRO A 144 -2.98 -6.26 -1.58
CA PRO A 144 -4.33 -5.99 -1.09
C PRO A 144 -4.54 -6.67 0.28
N PRO A 145 -5.36 -6.10 1.18
CA PRO A 145 -5.65 -6.71 2.46
C PRO A 145 -6.62 -7.90 2.28
N VAL A 146 -6.14 -8.98 1.68
CA VAL A 146 -6.81 -10.30 1.65
C VAL A 146 -6.09 -11.24 2.61
N GLU A 147 -6.79 -12.29 3.06
CA GLU A 147 -6.18 -13.34 3.89
C GLU A 147 -4.88 -13.84 3.24
N PRO A 148 -3.84 -14.13 4.03
CA PRO A 148 -2.60 -14.66 3.48
C PRO A 148 -2.91 -15.96 2.74
N VAL A 149 -2.59 -15.98 1.44
CA VAL A 149 -2.56 -17.23 0.68
C VAL A 149 -1.47 -18.09 1.33
N THR A 150 -1.88 -19.08 2.11
CA THR A 150 -1.01 -20.16 2.57
C THR A 150 -0.56 -20.94 1.34
N VAL A 151 0.60 -20.58 0.81
CA VAL A 151 1.37 -21.49 -0.05
C VAL A 151 1.62 -22.73 0.80
N GLN A 152 1.23 -23.91 0.33
CA GLN A 152 1.55 -25.16 1.02
C GLN A 152 3.07 -25.31 1.03
N ALA A 153 3.69 -24.90 2.13
CA ALA A 153 5.13 -24.87 2.36
C ALA A 153 5.78 -26.27 2.42
N SER A 154 4.98 -27.33 2.29
CA SER A 154 5.40 -28.72 2.55
C SER A 154 6.34 -29.32 1.48
N THR A 155 6.66 -28.60 0.41
CA THR A 155 7.52 -29.10 -0.69
C THR A 155 8.77 -28.25 -0.95
N LEU A 156 8.98 -27.16 -0.21
CA LEU A 156 10.08 -26.21 -0.45
C LEU A 156 11.19 -26.37 0.59
N SER A 157 12.45 -26.17 0.19
CA SER A 157 13.56 -26.14 1.14
C SER A 157 13.46 -24.90 2.05
N PRO A 158 14.03 -24.93 3.27
CA PRO A 158 14.03 -23.79 4.18
C PRO A 158 14.60 -22.51 3.55
N GLU A 159 15.61 -22.65 2.68
CA GLU A 159 16.26 -21.52 1.99
C GLU A 159 15.34 -20.89 0.96
N LEU A 160 14.63 -21.71 0.17
CA LEU A 160 13.62 -21.25 -0.79
C LEU A 160 12.43 -20.59 -0.09
N LEU A 161 11.99 -21.16 1.03
CA LEU A 161 10.94 -20.58 1.86
C LEU A 161 11.32 -19.18 2.37
N SER A 162 12.55 -19.04 2.88
CA SER A 162 13.07 -17.75 3.35
C SER A 162 13.16 -16.73 2.21
N ALA A 163 13.67 -17.12 1.04
CA ALA A 163 13.76 -16.21 -0.12
C ALA A 163 12.37 -15.72 -0.57
N ILE A 164 11.41 -16.64 -0.67
CA ILE A 164 10.02 -16.32 -1.01
C ILE A 164 9.42 -15.38 0.04
N GLU A 165 9.74 -15.57 1.32
CA GLU A 165 9.25 -14.73 2.41
C GLU A 165 9.74 -13.28 2.35
N GLU A 166 11.01 -13.07 1.98
CA GLU A 166 11.58 -11.73 1.85
C GLU A 166 10.98 -10.96 0.67
N GLU A 167 10.55 -11.66 -0.38
CA GLU A 167 9.95 -11.06 -1.58
C GLU A 167 8.43 -10.88 -1.48
N LYS A 168 7.78 -11.47 -0.44
CA LYS A 168 6.33 -11.35 -0.24
C LYS A 168 5.90 -9.88 -0.23
N PRO A 169 4.82 -9.54 -0.95
CA PRO A 169 4.20 -8.21 -0.89
C PRO A 169 4.00 -7.74 0.55
N ILE A 170 4.33 -6.47 0.80
CA ILE A 170 4.25 -5.82 2.11
C ILE A 170 2.77 -5.60 2.45
N PRO A 171 2.35 -5.80 3.72
CA PRO A 171 1.03 -5.39 4.19
C PRO A 171 0.78 -3.90 3.94
N PRO A 172 -0.40 -3.52 3.43
CA PRO A 172 -0.68 -2.12 3.11
C PRO A 172 -0.69 -1.22 4.36
N GLU A 173 -0.85 -1.80 5.55
CA GLU A 173 -0.74 -1.09 6.83
C GLU A 173 0.64 -0.45 7.03
N LEU A 174 1.70 -1.04 6.49
CA LEU A 174 3.06 -0.49 6.58
C LEU A 174 3.35 0.64 5.59
N ARG A 175 2.41 0.95 4.68
CA ARG A 175 2.61 1.91 3.58
C ARG A 175 3.18 3.24 4.05
N PHE A 176 2.63 3.83 5.10
CA PHE A 176 3.06 5.15 5.57
C PHE A 176 4.47 5.13 6.16
N ARG A 177 4.81 4.12 6.97
CA ARG A 177 6.18 3.92 7.50
C ARG A 177 7.19 3.67 6.38
N VAL A 178 6.85 2.83 5.42
CA VAL A 178 7.70 2.53 4.26
C VAL A 178 7.91 3.78 3.41
N LYS A 179 6.84 4.52 3.10
CA LYS A 179 6.93 5.79 2.36
C LYS A 179 7.82 6.79 3.10
N ALA A 180 7.62 6.97 4.40
CA ALA A 180 8.43 7.87 5.22
C ALA A 180 9.91 7.43 5.25
N TYR A 181 10.19 6.13 5.33
CA TYR A 181 11.54 5.60 5.25
C TYR A 181 12.19 5.89 3.88
N ILE A 182 11.51 5.59 2.78
CA ILE A 182 12.01 5.85 1.42
C ILE A 182 12.26 7.35 1.23
N SER A 183 11.34 8.22 1.68
CA SER A 183 11.50 9.67 1.60
C SER A 183 12.70 10.18 2.41
N ARG A 184 13.01 9.59 3.57
CA ARG A 184 14.24 9.95 4.32
C ARG A 184 15.50 9.48 3.60
N ARG A 185 15.45 8.35 2.91
CA ARG A 185 16.60 7.79 2.19
C ARG A 185 16.82 8.45 0.83
N SER A 186 15.80 9.08 0.24
CA SER A 186 15.94 9.78 -1.03
C SER A 186 16.86 11.00 -0.97
N ASP A 187 17.12 11.54 0.23
CA ASP A 187 18.08 12.64 0.44
C ASP A 187 19.54 12.19 0.17
N ASP A 188 19.84 10.90 0.30
CA ASP A 188 21.12 10.27 -0.07
C ASP A 188 20.88 9.09 -1.04
N MET A 189 20.38 9.45 -2.23
CA MET A 189 20.08 8.48 -3.29
C MET A 189 21.27 7.56 -3.64
N PRO A 190 22.53 8.04 -3.74
CA PRO A 190 23.66 7.15 -4.04
C PRO A 190 23.93 6.11 -2.95
N SER A 191 23.79 6.45 -1.67
CA SER A 191 23.89 5.43 -0.61
C SER A 191 22.71 4.47 -0.69
N PHE A 192 21.49 4.98 -0.85
CA PHE A 192 20.29 4.15 -0.91
C PHE A 192 20.33 3.13 -2.06
N GLN A 193 20.83 3.53 -3.23
CA GLN A 193 21.04 2.64 -4.39
C GLN A 193 22.10 1.56 -4.13
N ARG A 194 23.16 1.86 -3.37
CA ARG A 194 24.13 0.84 -2.96
C ARG A 194 23.52 -0.14 -1.98
N ASP A 195 22.80 0.38 -0.99
CA ASP A 195 22.18 -0.43 0.05
C ASP A 195 21.16 -1.41 -0.54
N ILE A 196 20.25 -0.93 -1.41
CA ILE A 196 19.28 -1.80 -2.09
C ILE A 196 19.94 -2.79 -3.06
N GLY A 197 21.14 -2.48 -3.54
CA GLY A 197 21.99 -3.38 -4.32
C GLY A 197 22.27 -4.71 -3.60
N HIS A 198 22.33 -4.70 -2.26
CA HIS A 198 22.59 -5.87 -1.43
C HIS A 198 21.35 -6.76 -1.18
N TYR A 199 20.16 -6.29 -1.53
CA TYR A 199 18.90 -7.03 -1.33
C TYR A 199 18.34 -7.48 -2.68
N PRO A 200 17.62 -8.62 -2.75
CA PRO A 200 17.01 -9.07 -4.00
C PRO A 200 15.98 -8.06 -4.52
N CYS A 201 15.20 -7.42 -3.63
CA CYS A 201 14.18 -6.45 -3.98
C CYS A 201 13.95 -5.42 -2.85
N MET A 202 13.13 -4.40 -3.13
CA MET A 202 12.74 -3.39 -2.14
C MET A 202 12.00 -4.01 -0.94
N ASN A 203 11.16 -5.02 -1.17
CA ASN A 203 10.42 -5.68 -0.08
C ASN A 203 11.37 -6.35 0.92
N ALA A 204 12.43 -7.00 0.44
CA ALA A 204 13.43 -7.63 1.29
C ALA A 204 14.20 -6.59 2.13
N LEU A 205 14.58 -5.46 1.52
CA LEU A 205 15.17 -4.34 2.25
C LEU A 205 14.22 -3.84 3.36
N VAL A 206 12.96 -3.57 3.02
CA VAL A 206 11.96 -3.09 3.97
C VAL A 206 11.79 -4.06 5.14
N ARG A 207 11.69 -5.37 4.86
CA ARG A 207 11.53 -6.41 5.91
C ARG A 207 12.75 -6.51 6.81
N ASP A 208 13.96 -6.38 6.28
CA ASP A 208 15.17 -6.32 7.09
C ASP A 208 15.22 -5.05 7.95
N GLU A 209 14.87 -3.90 7.39
CA GLU A 209 14.84 -2.63 8.14
C GLU A 209 13.76 -2.63 9.25
N ILE A 210 12.63 -3.33 9.04
CA ILE A 210 11.63 -3.60 10.08
C ILE A 210 12.22 -4.46 11.20
N ARG A 211 12.92 -5.55 10.86
CA ARG A 211 13.59 -6.43 11.86
C ARG A 211 14.65 -5.69 12.66
N ARG A 212 15.37 -4.75 12.03
CA ARG A 212 16.37 -3.89 12.68
C ARG A 212 15.75 -2.78 13.52
N GLY A 213 14.45 -2.52 13.39
CA GLY A 213 13.76 -1.44 14.11
C GLY A 213 13.98 -0.05 13.51
N ASN A 214 14.43 0.03 12.25
CA ASN A 214 14.70 1.28 11.55
C ASN A 214 13.47 1.85 10.82
N LEU A 215 12.41 1.05 10.68
CA LEU A 215 11.07 1.48 10.28
C LEU A 215 10.15 1.68 11.48
#